data_AF-A0A4U3ASR5-F1
#
_entry.id   AF-A0A4U3ASR5-F1
#
_cell.length_a   1.000
_cell.length_b   1.000
_cell.length_c   1.000
_cell.angle_alpha   90.00
_cell.angle_beta   90.00
_cell.angle_gamma   90.00
#
_symmetry.space_group_name_H-M   'P 1'
#
loop_
_entity.id
_entity.type
_entity.pdbx_description
1 polymer ?
#
loop_
_entity_poly.entity_id
_entity_poly.type
_entity_poly.pdbx_seq_one_letter_code
_entity_poly.pdbx_strand_id
1 'polypeptide(L)'
;MDNSIKPNKAEEMFLNLAYNRFYDLYEEIMEDTFWNKDSYYRFTKINSIFIVYAELLNYEPLKHVIKIIELKRPPMESNIAKDLFKFIRNILAHFPFFDSWNEVYINKEIINWYKKSMTVDKFLTAYEGKTEIKYRFWNSRKKSMTYLSIKFPTSYTAGENIYLKDILNEKEGVQFASILMKRVLDTQVIEISDKD
;
A
#
# COMPACT_ATOMS: atom_id res chain seq x y z
N MET A 1 -6.78 -23.63 -26.61
CA MET A 1 -6.49 -23.08 -25.26
C MET A 1 -5.37 -22.08 -25.47
N ASP A 2 -5.64 -20.80 -25.24
CA ASP A 2 -4.73 -19.70 -25.58
C ASP A 2 -3.56 -19.66 -24.58
N ASN A 3 -2.51 -20.44 -24.86
CA ASN A 3 -1.23 -20.36 -24.17
C ASN A 3 -0.43 -19.18 -24.74
N SER A 4 -0.90 -17.94 -24.51
CA SER A 4 -0.01 -16.80 -24.67
C SER A 4 1.06 -16.89 -23.58
N ILE A 5 2.28 -17.23 -23.99
CA ILE A 5 3.45 -17.24 -23.10
C ILE A 5 3.57 -15.85 -22.50
N LYS A 6 3.49 -15.75 -21.17
CA LYS A 6 3.69 -14.51 -20.43
C LYS A 6 5.08 -14.49 -19.78
N PRO A 7 5.71 -13.31 -19.68
CA PRO A 7 5.25 -12.04 -20.24
C PRO A 7 5.41 -11.99 -21.77
N ASN A 8 4.50 -11.29 -22.46
CA ASN A 8 4.76 -10.84 -23.83
C ASN A 8 5.76 -9.66 -23.84
N LYS A 9 6.27 -9.26 -25.01
CA LYS A 9 7.28 -8.20 -25.12
C LYS A 9 6.89 -6.86 -24.47
N ALA A 10 5.62 -6.45 -24.58
CA ALA A 10 5.16 -5.19 -23.98
C ALA A 10 5.05 -5.32 -22.45
N GLU A 11 4.55 -6.45 -21.97
CA GLU A 11 4.53 -6.78 -20.53
C GLU A 11 5.95 -6.81 -19.97
N GLU A 12 6.89 -7.46 -20.64
CA GLU A 12 8.29 -7.56 -20.22
C GLU A 12 8.94 -6.17 -20.08
N MET A 13 8.78 -5.30 -21.08
CA MET A 13 9.28 -3.92 -21.03
C MET A 13 8.69 -3.14 -19.85
N PHE A 14 7.37 -3.23 -19.65
CA PHE A 14 6.71 -2.57 -18.54
C PHE A 14 7.17 -3.13 -17.18
N LEU A 15 7.24 -4.45 -17.04
CA LEU A 15 7.65 -5.13 -15.81
C LEU A 15 9.07 -4.73 -15.43
N ASN A 16 10.01 -4.69 -16.36
CA ASN A 16 11.37 -4.24 -16.08
C ASN A 16 11.41 -2.81 -15.52
N LEU A 17 10.68 -1.88 -16.12
CA LEU A 17 10.61 -0.49 -15.63
C LEU A 17 9.96 -0.40 -14.24
N ALA A 18 8.83 -1.09 -14.06
CA ALA A 18 8.04 -1.01 -12.85
C ALA A 18 8.70 -1.74 -11.66
N TYR A 19 9.31 -2.90 -11.88
CA TYR A 19 10.07 -3.62 -10.84
C TYR A 19 11.28 -2.80 -10.40
N ASN A 20 12.09 -2.31 -11.33
CA ASN A 20 13.25 -1.47 -10.99
C ASN A 20 12.82 -0.24 -10.17
N ARG A 21 11.80 0.48 -10.64
CA ARG A 21 11.29 1.64 -9.91
C ARG A 21 10.75 1.28 -8.53
N PHE A 22 10.03 0.15 -8.40
CA PHE A 22 9.53 -0.31 -7.11
C PHE A 22 10.68 -0.63 -6.16
N TYR A 23 11.69 -1.38 -6.60
CA TYR A 23 12.82 -1.76 -5.75
C TYR A 23 13.67 -0.56 -5.35
N ASP A 24 13.95 0.39 -6.26
CA ASP A 24 14.64 1.63 -5.91
C ASP A 24 13.92 2.40 -4.79
N LEU A 25 12.59 2.53 -4.90
CA LEU A 25 11.76 3.20 -3.89
C LEU A 25 11.71 2.39 -2.59
N TYR A 26 11.59 1.06 -2.69
CA TYR A 26 11.57 0.17 -1.54
C TYR A 26 12.85 0.30 -0.73
N GLU A 27 14.00 0.20 -1.40
CA GLU A 27 15.31 0.33 -0.76
C GLU A 27 15.44 1.66 -0.04
N GLU A 28 15.10 2.76 -0.71
CA GLU A 28 15.13 4.10 -0.11
C GLU A 28 14.22 4.21 1.12
N ILE A 29 12.95 3.78 1.04
CA ILE A 29 11.96 3.88 2.12
C ILE A 29 12.37 3.04 3.35
N MET A 30 13.04 1.91 3.11
CA MET A 30 13.47 1.01 4.19
C MET A 30 14.68 1.53 4.96
N GLU A 31 15.44 2.48 4.41
CA GLU A 31 16.57 3.12 5.10
C GLU A 31 16.13 4.10 6.19
N ASP A 32 16.84 4.12 7.32
CA ASP A 32 16.50 5.02 8.42
C ASP A 32 16.71 6.49 8.08
N THR A 33 17.65 6.79 7.18
CA THR A 33 17.95 8.14 6.71
C THR A 33 16.81 8.77 5.89
N PHE A 34 15.96 7.96 5.25
CA PHE A 34 14.77 8.43 4.54
C PHE A 34 13.78 9.12 5.48
N TRP A 35 13.64 8.60 6.70
CA TRP A 35 12.72 9.15 7.70
C TRP A 35 13.17 10.48 8.30
N ASN A 36 14.42 10.89 8.02
CA ASN A 36 14.97 12.20 8.39
C ASN A 36 14.80 13.24 7.27
N LYS A 37 14.29 12.86 6.09
CA LYS A 37 13.98 13.79 4.99
C LYS A 37 12.74 14.62 5.34
N ASP A 38 12.51 15.70 4.62
CA ASP A 38 11.31 16.52 4.80
C ASP A 38 10.03 15.74 4.45
N SER A 39 8.90 16.15 5.03
CA SER A 39 7.63 15.43 4.90
C SER A 39 7.12 15.37 3.47
N TYR A 40 7.36 16.42 2.68
CA TYR A 40 6.97 16.46 1.28
C TYR A 40 7.75 15.44 0.45
N TYR A 41 9.07 15.42 0.59
CA TYR A 41 9.91 14.41 -0.05
C TYR A 41 9.45 13.00 0.30
N ARG A 42 9.25 12.70 1.59
CA ARG A 42 8.75 11.37 2.00
C ARG A 42 7.41 11.07 1.35
N PHE A 43 6.47 12.00 1.40
CA PHE A 43 5.13 11.83 0.84
C PHE A 43 5.14 11.55 -0.67
N THR A 44 5.98 12.25 -1.44
CA THR A 44 6.10 11.99 -2.88
C THR A 44 6.66 10.59 -3.19
N LYS A 45 7.63 10.10 -2.40
CA LYS A 45 8.18 8.74 -2.54
C LYS A 45 7.19 7.67 -2.11
N ILE A 46 6.48 7.90 -1.02
CA ILE A 46 5.38 7.04 -0.55
C ILE A 46 4.29 6.96 -1.63
N ASN A 47 3.83 8.10 -2.16
CA ASN A 47 2.84 8.10 -3.23
C ASN A 47 3.34 7.32 -4.45
N SER A 48 4.60 7.55 -4.85
CA SER A 48 5.22 6.85 -5.98
C SER A 48 5.23 5.33 -5.81
N ILE A 49 5.59 4.79 -4.63
CA ILE A 49 5.65 3.33 -4.45
C ILE A 49 4.25 2.70 -4.50
N PHE A 50 3.23 3.38 -3.95
CA PHE A 50 1.84 2.92 -4.01
C PHE A 50 1.29 2.94 -5.44
N ILE A 51 1.61 3.98 -6.23
CA ILE A 51 1.21 4.09 -7.65
C ILE A 51 1.90 3.02 -8.49
N VAL A 52 3.21 2.85 -8.36
CA VAL A 52 3.96 1.83 -9.12
C VAL A 52 3.44 0.43 -8.79
N TYR A 53 3.21 0.14 -7.52
CA TYR A 53 2.60 -1.13 -7.11
C TYR A 53 1.18 -1.29 -7.69
N ALA A 54 0.39 -0.22 -7.77
CA ALA A 54 -0.93 -0.25 -8.40
C ALA A 54 -0.90 -0.73 -9.84
N GLU A 55 0.06 -0.22 -10.62
CA GLU A 55 0.23 -0.59 -12.02
C GLU A 55 0.73 -2.02 -12.16
N LEU A 56 1.64 -2.47 -11.30
CA LEU A 56 2.07 -3.87 -11.24
C LEU A 56 0.91 -4.83 -10.99
N LEU A 57 -0.07 -4.44 -10.18
CA LEU A 57 -1.27 -5.25 -9.94
C LEU A 57 -2.16 -5.46 -11.18
N ASN A 58 -1.95 -4.71 -12.27
CA ASN A 58 -2.65 -4.95 -13.54
C ASN A 58 -2.10 -6.19 -14.26
N TYR A 59 -0.85 -6.59 -14.01
CA TYR A 59 -0.25 -7.80 -14.56
C TYR A 59 -0.93 -9.04 -13.97
N GLU A 60 -1.50 -9.84 -14.86
CA GLU A 60 -2.44 -10.89 -14.49
C GLU A 60 -1.80 -12.04 -13.67
N PRO A 61 -0.56 -12.52 -13.98
CA PRO A 61 0.12 -13.50 -13.13
C PRO A 61 0.30 -13.09 -11.67
N LEU A 62 0.52 -11.79 -11.38
CA LEU A 62 0.58 -11.31 -10.00
C LEU A 62 -0.77 -11.45 -9.27
N LYS A 63 -1.89 -11.37 -9.98
CA LYS A 63 -3.23 -11.58 -9.39
C LYS A 63 -3.39 -13.02 -8.92
N HIS A 64 -2.80 -14.01 -9.61
CA HIS A 64 -2.81 -15.41 -9.17
C HIS A 64 -1.98 -15.60 -7.89
N VAL A 65 -0.78 -15.02 -7.85
CA VAL A 65 0.08 -15.04 -6.65
C VAL A 65 -0.66 -14.47 -5.44
N ILE A 66 -1.31 -13.32 -5.60
CA ILE A 66 -2.06 -12.68 -4.51
C ILE A 66 -3.18 -13.59 -3.99
N LYS A 67 -3.96 -14.21 -4.88
CA LYS A 67 -4.99 -15.19 -4.47
C LYS A 67 -4.41 -16.34 -3.66
N ILE A 68 -3.25 -16.86 -4.04
CA ILE A 68 -2.57 -17.94 -3.30
C ILE A 68 -2.12 -17.45 -1.91
N ILE A 69 -1.54 -16.24 -1.84
CA ILE A 69 -1.12 -15.64 -0.56
C ILE A 69 -2.34 -15.41 0.35
N GLU A 70 -3.46 -14.96 -0.22
CA GLU A 70 -4.72 -14.74 0.51
C GLU A 70 -5.26 -16.02 1.13
N LEU A 71 -5.17 -17.16 0.44
CA LEU A 71 -5.61 -18.46 0.94
C LEU A 71 -4.71 -19.03 2.05
N LYS A 72 -3.43 -18.66 2.08
CA LYS A 72 -2.44 -19.19 3.04
C LYS A 72 -2.34 -18.39 4.34
N ARG A 73 -2.75 -17.11 4.34
CA ARG A 73 -2.70 -16.24 5.53
C ARG A 73 -3.91 -16.48 6.45
N PRO A 74 -3.81 -16.18 7.76
CA PRO A 74 -4.98 -16.12 8.62
C PRO A 74 -6.07 -15.25 7.96
N PRO A 75 -7.33 -15.71 7.86
CA PRO A 75 -8.37 -15.05 7.07
C PRO A 75 -8.61 -13.58 7.44
N MET A 76 -8.38 -13.23 8.71
CA MET A 76 -8.58 -11.86 9.22
C MET A 76 -7.47 -10.89 8.79
N GLU A 77 -6.22 -11.34 8.72
CA GLU A 77 -5.07 -10.48 8.36
C GLU A 77 -5.04 -10.17 6.85
N SER A 78 -5.41 -11.15 6.03
CA SER A 78 -5.36 -11.02 4.57
C SER A 78 -6.39 -10.03 4.04
N ASN A 79 -7.61 -10.06 4.57
CA ASN A 79 -8.70 -9.21 4.09
C ASN A 79 -8.49 -7.74 4.47
N ILE A 80 -7.99 -7.48 5.67
CA ILE A 80 -7.86 -6.12 6.20
C ILE A 80 -6.68 -5.39 5.57
N ALA A 81 -5.52 -6.06 5.42
CA ALA A 81 -4.37 -5.44 4.75
C ALA A 81 -4.69 -5.11 3.28
N LYS A 82 -5.41 -6.01 2.59
CA LYS A 82 -5.87 -5.78 1.21
C LYS A 82 -6.80 -4.56 1.11
N ASP A 83 -7.83 -4.52 1.96
CA ASP A 83 -8.80 -3.43 1.96
C ASP A 83 -8.14 -2.10 2.35
N LEU A 84 -7.26 -2.11 3.35
CA LEU A 84 -6.51 -0.94 3.80
C LEU A 84 -5.58 -0.40 2.71
N PHE A 85 -4.80 -1.25 2.04
CA PHE A 85 -3.90 -0.79 0.99
C PHE A 85 -4.66 -0.27 -0.22
N LYS A 86 -5.79 -0.91 -0.55
CA LYS A 86 -6.70 -0.40 -1.57
C LYS A 86 -7.25 0.97 -1.19
N PHE A 87 -7.66 1.15 0.07
CA PHE A 87 -8.12 2.43 0.63
C PHE A 87 -7.04 3.51 0.53
N ILE A 88 -5.83 3.27 1.07
CA ILE A 88 -4.71 4.21 1.04
C ILE A 88 -4.38 4.61 -0.40
N ARG A 89 -4.24 3.62 -1.29
CA ARG A 89 -3.95 3.88 -2.70
C ARG A 89 -5.01 4.77 -3.36
N ASN A 90 -6.30 4.54 -3.06
CA ASN A 90 -7.37 5.37 -3.63
C ASN A 90 -7.31 6.80 -3.08
N ILE A 91 -6.94 6.99 -1.82
CA ILE A 91 -6.73 8.33 -1.26
C ILE A 91 -5.59 9.03 -2.00
N LEU A 92 -4.42 8.40 -2.06
CA LEU A 92 -3.23 8.99 -2.67
C LEU A 92 -3.41 9.28 -4.17
N ALA A 93 -4.18 8.45 -4.89
CA ALA A 93 -4.43 8.62 -6.32
C ALA A 93 -5.53 9.66 -6.66
N HIS A 94 -6.51 9.87 -5.77
CA HIS A 94 -7.69 10.68 -6.08
C HIS A 94 -7.80 11.98 -5.26
N PHE A 95 -6.92 12.18 -4.28
CA PHE A 95 -6.89 13.38 -3.44
C PHE A 95 -5.50 14.04 -3.50
N PRO A 96 -5.11 14.60 -4.67
CA PRO A 96 -3.78 15.19 -4.89
C PRO A 96 -3.65 16.60 -4.29
N PHE A 97 -4.16 16.80 -3.08
CA PHE A 97 -4.26 18.11 -2.41
C PHE A 97 -3.32 18.25 -1.21
N PHE A 98 -2.66 17.15 -0.82
CA PHE A 98 -1.88 17.06 0.39
C PHE A 98 -0.39 16.97 0.07
N ASP A 99 0.42 17.53 0.95
CA ASP A 99 1.88 17.53 0.83
C ASP A 99 2.54 16.61 1.87
N SER A 100 1.80 16.08 2.84
CA SER A 100 2.33 15.15 3.83
C SER A 100 1.30 14.13 4.32
N TRP A 101 1.79 12.95 4.74
CA TRP A 101 0.95 11.86 5.25
C TRP A 101 0.06 12.30 6.42
N ASN A 102 0.58 13.18 7.28
CA ASN A 102 -0.09 13.62 8.50
C ASN A 102 -1.18 14.68 8.29
N GLU A 103 -1.21 15.29 7.11
CA GLU A 103 -2.22 16.27 6.69
C GLU A 103 -3.35 15.62 5.90
N VAL A 104 -3.14 14.40 5.37
CA VAL A 104 -4.16 13.69 4.61
C VAL A 104 -5.38 13.45 5.51
N TYR A 105 -6.48 14.12 5.16
CA TYR A 105 -7.79 13.91 5.76
C TYR A 105 -8.83 13.64 4.69
N ILE A 106 -9.89 12.95 5.11
CA ILE A 106 -11.07 12.70 4.29
C ILE A 106 -12.31 12.82 5.18
N ASN A 107 -13.44 13.16 4.59
CA ASN A 107 -14.74 13.15 5.26
C ASN A 107 -15.81 12.61 4.30
N LYS A 108 -16.99 12.35 4.84
CA LYS A 108 -18.08 11.70 4.10
C LYS A 108 -18.49 12.48 2.85
N GLU A 109 -18.43 13.80 2.90
CA GLU A 109 -18.80 14.71 1.81
C GLU A 109 -17.78 14.66 0.67
N ILE A 110 -16.50 14.90 0.98
CA ILE A 110 -15.44 14.93 -0.04
C ILE A 110 -15.22 13.54 -0.61
N ILE A 111 -15.47 12.44 0.12
CA ILE A 111 -15.36 11.10 -0.46
C ILE A 111 -16.47 10.82 -1.47
N ASN A 112 -17.66 11.34 -1.24
CA ASN A 112 -18.86 11.02 -2.02
C ASN A 112 -19.27 12.13 -3.00
N TRP A 113 -18.42 13.14 -3.21
CA TRP A 113 -18.72 14.33 -4.05
C TRP A 113 -19.12 13.99 -5.48
N TYR A 114 -18.40 13.06 -6.13
CA TYR A 114 -18.66 12.64 -7.51
C TYR A 114 -19.60 11.44 -7.58
N LYS A 115 -19.34 10.42 -6.76
CA LYS A 115 -20.12 9.17 -6.75
C LYS A 115 -20.11 8.51 -5.37
N LYS A 116 -21.29 8.11 -4.92
CA LYS A 116 -21.49 7.43 -3.64
C LYS A 116 -20.97 6.00 -3.66
N SER A 117 -20.56 5.49 -2.49
CA SER A 117 -20.23 4.07 -2.30
C SER A 117 -19.07 3.56 -3.17
N MET A 118 -18.09 4.44 -3.42
CA MET A 118 -16.81 4.08 -4.01
C MET A 118 -15.88 3.43 -2.98
N THR A 119 -14.66 3.08 -3.38
CA THR A 119 -13.71 2.30 -2.57
C THR A 119 -13.50 2.87 -1.16
N VAL A 120 -13.26 4.18 -1.06
CA VAL A 120 -12.95 4.84 0.22
C VAL A 120 -14.18 4.84 1.14
N ASP A 121 -15.36 5.16 0.60
CA ASP A 121 -16.64 5.14 1.32
C ASP A 121 -16.98 3.74 1.86
N LYS A 122 -16.78 2.72 1.01
CA LYS A 122 -16.99 1.30 1.37
C LYS A 122 -16.06 0.85 2.48
N PHE A 123 -14.80 1.28 2.45
CA PHE A 123 -13.84 0.96 3.51
C PHE A 123 -14.28 1.60 4.83
N LEU A 124 -14.55 2.91 4.86
CA LEU A 124 -14.94 3.56 6.11
C LEU A 124 -16.24 3.00 6.68
N THR A 125 -17.24 2.76 5.83
CA THR A 125 -18.51 2.14 6.25
C THR A 125 -18.32 0.71 6.81
N ALA A 126 -17.42 -0.08 6.22
CA ALA A 126 -17.21 -1.46 6.64
C ALA A 126 -16.34 -1.58 7.91
N TYR A 127 -15.60 -0.54 8.28
CA TYR A 127 -14.62 -0.58 9.37
C TYR A 127 -14.89 0.42 10.50
N GLU A 128 -15.86 1.33 10.36
CA GLU A 128 -16.35 2.19 11.44
C GLU A 128 -16.64 1.38 12.72
N GLY A 129 -16.16 1.88 13.86
CA GLY A 129 -16.39 1.28 15.17
C GLY A 129 -15.68 -0.06 15.42
N LYS A 130 -14.88 -0.57 14.46
CA LYS A 130 -14.11 -1.79 14.67
C LYS A 130 -12.94 -1.56 15.63
N THR A 131 -12.56 -2.62 16.34
CA THR A 131 -11.43 -2.61 17.26
C THR A 131 -10.10 -2.39 16.55
N GLU A 132 -9.18 -1.70 17.22
CA GLU A 132 -7.79 -1.59 16.78
C GLU A 132 -7.19 -2.97 16.53
N ILE A 133 -6.39 -3.08 15.47
CA ILE A 133 -5.68 -4.31 15.12
C ILE A 133 -4.20 -4.07 15.25
N LYS A 134 -3.54 -4.95 16.00
CA LYS A 134 -2.10 -4.87 16.25
C LYS A 134 -1.37 -5.90 15.40
N TYR A 135 -0.41 -5.43 14.64
CA TYR A 135 0.51 -6.24 13.85
C TYR A 135 1.90 -6.20 14.47
N ARG A 136 2.66 -7.27 14.25
CA ARG A 136 4.09 -7.28 14.43
C ARG A 136 4.77 -7.95 13.25
N PHE A 137 5.93 -7.48 12.88
CA PHE A 137 6.76 -8.13 11.88
C PHE A 137 8.23 -8.04 12.25
N TRP A 138 8.97 -9.08 11.89
CA TRP A 138 10.41 -9.09 12.02
C TRP A 138 11.03 -8.22 10.93
N ASN A 139 11.74 -7.18 11.33
CA ASN A 139 12.57 -6.38 10.44
C ASN A 139 13.95 -7.04 10.36
N SER A 140 14.24 -7.70 9.24
CA SER A 140 15.52 -8.42 9.04
C SER A 140 16.73 -7.50 9.03
N ARG A 141 16.62 -6.27 8.52
CA ARG A 141 17.72 -5.28 8.50
C ARG A 141 18.08 -4.84 9.91
N LYS A 142 17.07 -4.51 10.71
CA LYS A 142 17.24 -4.01 12.08
C LYS A 142 17.39 -5.11 13.12
N LYS A 143 17.19 -6.37 12.73
CA LYS A 143 17.16 -7.55 13.62
C LYS A 143 16.27 -7.32 14.84
N SER A 144 15.09 -6.72 14.61
CA SER A 144 14.17 -6.34 15.68
C SER A 144 12.72 -6.54 15.26
N MET A 145 11.84 -6.65 16.27
CA MET A 145 10.40 -6.71 16.05
C MET A 145 9.85 -5.30 15.93
N THR A 146 9.16 -5.01 14.83
CA THR A 146 8.39 -3.76 14.67
C THR A 146 6.93 -4.05 14.98
N TYR A 147 6.29 -3.12 15.70
CA TYR A 147 4.89 -3.19 16.09
C TYR A 147 4.13 -2.07 15.39
N LEU A 148 2.92 -2.38 14.93
CA LEU A 148 2.06 -1.47 14.21
C LEU A 148 0.64 -1.62 14.72
N SER A 149 -0.06 -0.49 14.84
CA SER A 149 -1.50 -0.46 15.09
C SER A 149 -2.23 0.08 13.87
N ILE A 150 -3.29 -0.62 13.48
CA ILE A 150 -4.29 -0.13 12.53
C ILE A 150 -5.53 0.22 13.33
N LYS A 151 -5.88 1.50 13.35
CA LYS A 151 -7.08 1.99 14.03
C LYS A 151 -8.14 2.33 13.00
N PHE A 152 -9.38 2.29 13.44
CA PHE A 152 -10.52 2.65 12.61
C PHE A 152 -11.25 3.82 13.25
N PRO A 153 -11.92 4.68 12.45
CA PRO A 153 -12.70 5.77 13.00
C PRO A 153 -13.80 5.22 13.90
N THR A 154 -14.03 5.91 15.03
CA THR A 154 -15.14 5.60 15.94
C THR A 154 -16.49 5.84 15.28
N SER A 155 -16.56 6.88 14.44
CA SER A 155 -17.73 7.35 13.71
C SER A 155 -17.35 7.75 12.28
N TYR A 156 -18.22 7.47 11.32
CA TYR A 156 -18.16 7.93 9.94
C TYR A 156 -19.40 8.77 9.60
N THR A 157 -19.50 9.88 10.32
CA THR A 157 -20.57 10.89 10.26
C THR A 157 -20.20 12.02 9.30
N ALA A 158 -21.22 12.79 8.90
CA ALA A 158 -21.06 13.97 8.07
C ALA A 158 -20.36 15.09 8.85
N GLY A 159 -19.43 15.81 8.22
CA GLY A 159 -18.71 16.95 8.80
C GLY A 159 -17.50 16.61 9.68
N GLU A 160 -17.23 15.33 9.97
CA GLU A 160 -16.06 14.90 10.73
C GLU A 160 -14.89 14.52 9.79
N ASN A 161 -13.71 15.08 10.07
CA ASN A 161 -12.49 14.72 9.35
C ASN A 161 -11.85 13.47 9.96
N ILE A 162 -11.53 12.52 9.10
CA ILE A 162 -10.79 11.31 9.42
C ILE A 162 -9.38 11.45 8.83
N TYR A 163 -8.35 11.44 9.68
CA TYR A 163 -6.98 11.57 9.23
C TYR A 163 -6.32 10.21 8.96
N LEU A 164 -5.52 10.14 7.91
CA LEU A 164 -4.80 8.92 7.55
C LEU A 164 -3.81 8.49 8.64
N LYS A 165 -3.10 9.45 9.26
CA LYS A 165 -2.17 9.20 10.37
C LYS A 165 -2.82 8.53 11.59
N ASP A 166 -4.12 8.75 11.79
CA ASP A 166 -4.85 8.19 12.93
C ASP A 166 -5.25 6.74 12.65
N ILE A 167 -5.48 6.38 11.37
CA ILE A 167 -5.72 5.01 10.92
C ILE A 167 -4.43 4.20 10.89
N LEU A 168 -3.39 4.78 10.29
CA LEU A 168 -2.10 4.14 10.07
C LEU A 168 -0.99 5.18 10.16
N ASN A 169 -0.04 4.99 11.08
CA ASN A 169 1.08 5.89 11.22
C ASN A 169 1.99 5.86 9.97
N GLU A 170 2.67 6.97 9.70
CA GLU A 170 3.46 7.11 8.47
C GLU A 170 4.57 6.06 8.38
N LYS A 171 5.50 6.04 9.35
CA LYS A 171 6.72 5.24 9.29
C LYS A 171 6.43 3.74 9.29
N GLU A 172 5.89 3.22 10.38
CA GLU A 172 5.67 1.78 10.53
C GLU A 172 4.63 1.27 9.54
N GLY A 173 3.61 2.08 9.23
CA GLY A 173 2.58 1.76 8.23
C GLY A 173 3.10 1.63 6.81
N VAL A 174 3.91 2.59 6.35
CA VAL A 174 4.52 2.55 5.01
C VAL A 174 5.54 1.42 4.92
N GLN A 175 6.37 1.22 5.95
CA GLN A 175 7.33 0.11 5.97
C GLN A 175 6.60 -1.24 5.90
N PHE A 176 5.53 -1.40 6.68
CA PHE A 176 4.70 -2.59 6.64
C PHE A 176 4.08 -2.83 5.26
N ALA A 177 3.49 -1.79 4.65
CA ALA A 177 2.93 -1.87 3.31
C ALA A 177 4.00 -2.28 2.28
N SER A 178 5.15 -1.61 2.30
CA SER A 178 6.26 -1.86 1.38
C SER A 178 6.79 -3.29 1.50
N ILE A 179 6.94 -3.82 2.73
CA ILE A 179 7.34 -5.22 2.97
C ILE A 179 6.33 -6.20 2.38
N LEU A 180 5.03 -5.95 2.58
CA LEU A 180 4.00 -6.85 2.04
C LEU A 180 3.95 -6.80 0.51
N MET A 181 4.10 -5.62 -0.09
CA MET A 181 4.19 -5.44 -1.54
C MET A 181 5.40 -6.17 -2.11
N LYS A 182 6.58 -5.97 -1.51
CA LYS A 182 7.82 -6.66 -1.93
C LYS A 182 7.67 -8.17 -1.90
N ARG A 183 7.09 -8.74 -0.84
CA ARG A 183 6.85 -10.19 -0.75
C ARG A 183 6.01 -10.74 -1.90
N VAL A 184 5.07 -9.96 -2.43
CA VAL A 184 4.28 -10.37 -3.59
C VAL A 184 5.15 -10.37 -4.85
N LEU A 185 5.91 -9.31 -5.08
CA LEU A 185 6.75 -9.14 -6.26
C LEU A 185 7.94 -10.10 -6.30
N ASP A 186 8.57 -10.38 -5.16
CA ASP A 186 9.70 -11.32 -5.02
C ASP A 186 9.36 -12.72 -5.56
N THR A 187 8.09 -13.12 -5.59
CA THR A 187 7.66 -14.43 -6.11
C THR A 187 7.77 -14.56 -7.63
N GLN A 188 8.00 -13.45 -8.34
CA GLN A 188 8.07 -13.37 -9.79
C GLN A 188 9.42 -12.81 -10.28
N VAL A 189 10.37 -12.54 -9.38
CA VAL A 189 11.73 -12.11 -9.75
C VAL A 189 12.50 -13.32 -10.26
N ILE A 190 13.06 -13.20 -11.47
CA ILE A 190 13.81 -14.26 -12.14
C ILE A 190 15.31 -14.11 -11.90
N GLU A 191 15.83 -12.88 -11.94
CA GLU A 191 17.24 -12.55 -11.76
C GLU A 191 17.38 -11.19 -11.08
N ILE A 192 18.39 -11.05 -10.21
CA ILE A 192 18.82 -9.77 -9.64
C ILE A 192 20.23 -9.56 -10.17
N SER A 193 20.41 -8.59 -11.07
CA SER A 193 21.75 -8.13 -11.45
C SER A 193 22.18 -7.08 -10.44
N ASP A 194 23.20 -7.39 -9.65
CA ASP A 194 23.84 -6.39 -8.82
C ASP A 194 24.44 -5.33 -9.74
N LYS A 195 24.09 -4.05 -9.52
CA LYS A 195 24.83 -2.95 -10.15
C LYS A 195 26.16 -2.83 -9.40
N ASP A 196 27.22 -3.32 -10.04
CA ASP A 196 28.61 -3.01 -9.70
C ASP A 196 28.86 -1.48 -9.61
#